data_AF-F6YR85-F1
#
_entry.id   AF-F6YR85-F1
#
_cell.length_a   1.000
_cell.length_b   1.000
_cell.length_c   1.000
_cell.angle_alpha   90.00
_cell.angle_beta   90.00
_cell.angle_gamma   90.00
#
_symmetry.space_group_name_H-M   'P 1'
#
loop_
_entity.id
_entity.type
_entity.pdbx_description
1 polymer ?
#
loop_
_entity_poly.entity_id
_entity_poly.type
_entity_poly.pdbx_seq_one_letter_code
_entity_poly.pdbx_strand_id
1 'polypeptide(L)'
;MTSIASVKKKLLNGWEVRLGLNGRVYYYSGHSHTIQILPPPEAWDCEYNLPYGYEMAVDYSDRVYFLNHIAQRVSYNDPRVGQDNEDQDLTEEVPLPRHYVIKRDEQLGFGFIAGSEKPVIVRSVSPGGPSENKLQPGDQIIKIGSEHVKESARERVIDLIKYSTDEVDLTVL
;
A
#
# COMPACT_ATOMS: atom_id res chain seq x y z
N MET A 1 -24.51 12.55 19.49
CA MET A 1 -23.71 13.70 19.98
C MET A 1 -23.34 13.44 21.44
N THR A 2 -22.14 12.94 21.70
CA THR A 2 -21.71 12.58 23.07
C THR A 2 -21.20 13.82 23.80
N SER A 3 -21.91 14.24 24.84
CA SER A 3 -21.57 15.43 25.65
C SER A 3 -20.29 15.21 26.46
N ILE A 4 -19.44 16.24 26.60
CA ILE A 4 -18.22 16.24 27.44
C ILE A 4 -18.53 15.81 28.89
N ALA A 5 -19.73 16.10 29.39
CA ALA A 5 -20.18 15.66 30.71
C ALA A 5 -20.30 14.12 30.81
N SER A 6 -20.75 13.46 29.74
CA SER A 6 -20.83 11.99 29.66
C SER A 6 -19.45 11.35 29.61
N VAL A 7 -18.49 11.99 28.92
CA VAL A 7 -17.09 11.53 28.85
C VAL A 7 -16.39 11.66 30.20
N LYS A 8 -16.58 12.78 30.90
CA LYS A 8 -16.01 13.00 32.24
C LYS A 8 -16.49 11.99 33.29
N LYS A 9 -17.71 11.45 33.15
CA LYS A 9 -18.27 10.47 34.10
C LYS A 9 -17.67 9.06 33.96
N LYS A 10 -17.11 8.73 32.80
CA LYS A 10 -16.46 7.42 32.52
C LYS A 10 -14.97 7.37 32.86
N LEU A 11 -14.34 8.52 33.14
CA LEU A 11 -12.90 8.59 33.39
C LEU A 11 -12.57 8.37 34.88
N LEU A 12 -11.50 7.62 35.15
CA LEU A 12 -11.01 7.40 36.52
C LEU A 12 -10.54 8.70 37.18
N ASN A 13 -10.59 8.73 38.52
CA ASN A 13 -10.09 9.83 39.35
C ASN A 13 -8.64 10.18 38.97
N GLY A 14 -8.41 11.40 38.48
CA GLY A 14 -7.09 11.90 38.08
C GLY A 14 -6.94 12.25 36.60
N TRP A 15 -7.92 11.91 35.75
CA TRP A 15 -7.93 12.35 34.35
C TRP A 15 -8.74 13.63 34.17
N GLU A 16 -8.15 14.61 33.49
CA GLU A 16 -8.84 15.85 33.11
C GLU A 16 -9.07 15.90 31.60
N VAL A 17 -10.29 16.20 31.18
CA VAL A 17 -10.63 16.39 29.77
C VAL A 17 -10.78 17.87 29.48
N ARG A 18 -10.06 18.36 28.48
CA ARG A 18 -10.21 19.73 27.98
C ARG A 18 -10.51 19.74 26.49
N LEU A 19 -11.39 20.64 26.08
CA LEU A 19 -11.63 20.95 24.69
C LEU A 19 -10.62 22.02 24.26
N GLY A 20 -9.81 21.71 23.26
CA GLY A 20 -8.93 22.69 22.63
C GLY A 20 -9.70 23.67 21.76
N LEU A 21 -9.05 24.79 21.42
CA LEU A 21 -9.63 25.85 20.58
C LEU A 21 -10.01 25.38 19.17
N ASN A 22 -9.43 24.26 18.72
CA ASN A 22 -9.72 23.59 17.46
C ASN A 22 -10.91 22.60 17.55
N GLY A 23 -11.61 22.55 18.69
CA GLY A 23 -12.69 21.59 18.93
C GLY A 23 -12.21 20.15 19.18
N ARG A 24 -10.90 19.90 19.27
CA ARG A 24 -10.36 18.58 19.63
C ARG A 24 -10.34 18.40 21.13
N VAL A 25 -10.68 17.19 21.56
CA VAL A 25 -10.65 16.81 22.97
C VAL A 25 -9.24 16.32 23.32
N TYR A 26 -8.69 16.83 24.41
CA TYR A 26 -7.39 16.42 24.96
C TYR A 26 -7.59 15.85 26.36
N TYR A 27 -6.88 14.77 26.64
CA TYR A 27 -6.93 14.07 27.92
C TYR A 27 -5.61 14.29 28.66
N TYR A 28 -5.71 14.75 29.89
CA TYR A 28 -4.59 15.07 30.76
C TYR A 28 -4.54 14.02 31.86
N SER A 29 -3.42 13.32 31.97
CA SER A 29 -3.18 12.38 33.05
C SER A 29 -2.59 13.12 34.24
N GLY A 30 -3.32 13.19 35.36
CA GLY A 30 -2.82 13.74 36.62
C GLY A 30 -1.74 12.88 37.28
N HIS A 31 -1.60 11.61 36.89
CA HIS A 31 -0.57 10.72 37.41
C HIS A 31 0.78 10.96 36.71
N SER A 32 0.79 11.00 35.39
CA SER A 32 2.02 11.15 34.58
C SER A 32 2.30 12.59 34.14
N HIS A 33 1.39 13.54 34.42
CA HIS A 33 1.46 14.93 33.94
C HIS A 33 1.60 15.04 32.41
N THR A 34 1.07 14.06 31.67
CA THR A 34 1.13 14.00 30.20
C THR A 34 -0.20 14.38 29.56
N ILE A 35 -0.13 14.91 28.35
CA ILE A 35 -1.28 15.25 27.50
C ILE A 35 -1.35 14.24 26.36
N GLN A 36 -2.53 13.68 26.12
CA GLN A 36 -2.76 12.73 25.03
C GLN A 36 -4.06 13.05 24.30
N ILE A 37 -4.12 12.63 23.03
CA ILE A 37 -5.26 12.86 22.14
C ILE A 37 -6.35 11.82 22.37
N LEU A 38 -5.96 10.57 22.69
CA LEU A 38 -6.87 9.48 22.98
C LEU A 38 -7.27 9.47 24.47
N PRO A 39 -8.49 9.04 24.84
CA PRO A 39 -8.79 8.75 26.23
C PRO A 39 -7.89 7.63 26.75
N PRO A 40 -7.74 7.46 28.08
CA PRO A 40 -7.12 6.25 28.62
C PRO A 40 -7.82 4.97 28.11
N PRO A 41 -7.11 3.85 27.96
CA PRO A 41 -7.67 2.59 27.47
C PRO A 41 -8.92 2.16 28.24
N GLU A 42 -8.98 2.42 29.54
CA GLU A 42 -10.10 2.05 30.43
C GLU A 42 -11.37 2.88 30.16
N ALA A 43 -11.23 4.06 29.55
CA ALA A 43 -12.35 4.91 29.16
C ALA A 43 -12.56 4.95 27.64
N TRP A 44 -11.90 4.05 26.90
CA TRP A 44 -12.10 3.89 25.47
C TRP A 44 -13.48 3.31 25.20
N ASP A 45 -14.35 4.12 24.60
CA ASP A 45 -15.72 3.77 24.27
C ASP A 45 -15.93 4.03 22.77
N CYS A 46 -15.48 3.08 21.94
CA CYS A 46 -15.70 3.15 20.51
C CYS A 46 -17.05 2.49 20.16
N GLU A 47 -17.97 3.26 19.58
CA GLU A 47 -19.29 2.79 19.12
C GLU A 47 -19.19 1.61 18.14
N TYR A 48 -18.06 1.48 17.46
CA TYR A 48 -17.76 0.44 16.49
C TYR A 48 -16.98 -0.74 17.09
N ASN A 49 -16.78 -0.87 18.40
CA ASN A 49 -15.97 -1.94 19.01
C ASN A 49 -14.54 -2.04 18.42
N LEU A 50 -13.96 -0.93 17.95
CA LEU A 50 -12.59 -0.93 17.44
C LEU A 50 -11.59 -1.09 18.59
N PRO A 51 -10.44 -1.75 18.35
CA PRO A 51 -9.36 -1.83 19.33
C PRO A 51 -8.90 -0.43 19.77
N TYR A 52 -8.30 -0.37 20.96
CA TYR A 52 -7.85 0.90 21.53
C TYR A 52 -6.94 1.66 20.56
N GLY A 53 -7.25 2.94 20.36
CA GLY A 53 -6.50 3.84 19.49
C GLY A 53 -6.80 3.71 17.99
N TYR A 54 -7.75 2.88 17.59
CA TYR A 54 -8.26 2.84 16.22
C TYR A 54 -9.45 3.79 16.04
N GLU A 55 -9.47 4.52 14.93
CA GLU A 55 -10.59 5.37 14.53
C GLU A 55 -11.04 5.00 13.11
N MET A 56 -12.35 4.85 12.91
CA MET A 56 -12.92 4.60 11.59
C MET A 56 -13.26 5.94 10.94
N ALA A 57 -12.82 6.13 9.71
CA ALA A 57 -13.07 7.30 8.90
C ALA A 57 -13.45 6.89 7.47
N VAL A 58 -13.95 7.84 6.68
CA VAL A 58 -14.37 7.62 5.30
C VAL A 58 -13.59 8.60 4.41
N ASP A 59 -13.11 8.12 3.27
CA ASP A 59 -12.38 8.94 2.30
C ASP A 59 -13.33 9.71 1.36
N TYR A 60 -12.77 10.43 0.39
CA TYR A 60 -13.55 11.18 -0.60
C TYR A 60 -14.26 10.29 -1.63
N SER A 61 -13.93 8.99 -1.68
CA SER A 61 -14.53 7.97 -2.54
C SER A 61 -15.55 7.11 -1.77
N ASP A 62 -16.01 7.59 -0.61
CA ASP A 62 -16.91 6.90 0.30
C ASP A 62 -16.38 5.54 0.81
N ARG A 63 -15.07 5.32 0.78
CA ARG A 63 -14.44 4.10 1.30
C ARG A 63 -14.04 4.28 2.75
N VAL A 64 -14.42 3.30 3.57
CA VAL A 64 -14.06 3.23 4.98
C VAL A 64 -12.58 2.88 5.13
N TYR A 65 -11.87 3.61 5.98
CA TYR A 65 -10.51 3.32 6.41
C TYR A 65 -10.36 3.49 7.92
N PHE A 66 -9.30 2.91 8.47
CA PHE A 66 -8.99 2.83 9.88
C PHE A 66 -7.66 3.53 10.19
N LEU A 67 -7.70 4.47 11.12
CA LEU A 67 -6.57 5.23 11.63
C LEU A 67 -6.12 4.62 12.95
N ASN A 68 -4.89 4.16 13.05
CA ASN A 68 -4.29 3.75 14.32
C ASN A 68 -3.43 4.90 14.86
N HIS A 69 -3.94 5.57 15.88
CA HIS A 69 -3.31 6.71 16.55
C HIS A 69 -2.18 6.31 17.51
N ILE A 70 -2.02 5.02 17.85
CA ILE A 70 -0.90 4.54 18.66
C ILE A 70 0.32 4.33 17.77
N ALA A 71 0.12 3.65 16.65
CA ALA A 71 1.17 3.34 15.68
C ALA A 71 1.29 4.39 14.55
N GLN A 72 0.51 5.46 14.61
CA GLN A 72 0.48 6.56 13.64
C GLN A 72 0.37 6.08 12.18
N ARG A 73 -0.56 5.15 11.92
CA ARG A 73 -0.75 4.50 10.60
C ARG A 73 -2.20 4.55 10.13
N VAL A 74 -2.39 4.51 8.81
CA VAL A 74 -3.70 4.43 8.15
C VAL A 74 -3.78 3.10 7.42
N SER A 75 -4.92 2.42 7.47
CA SER A 75 -5.15 1.16 6.77
C SER A 75 -6.61 1.04 6.34
N TYR A 76 -6.91 0.31 5.27
CA TYR A 76 -8.29 -0.04 4.92
C TYR A 76 -8.74 -1.34 5.58
N ASN A 77 -7.83 -2.04 6.27
CA ASN A 77 -8.08 -3.34 6.88
C ASN A 77 -8.71 -3.16 8.26
N ASP A 78 -9.85 -3.81 8.47
CA ASP A 78 -10.62 -3.69 9.70
C ASP A 78 -9.90 -4.42 10.86
N PRO A 79 -9.49 -3.69 11.90
CA PRO A 79 -8.73 -4.26 13.01
C PRO A 79 -9.55 -5.20 13.91
N ARG A 80 -10.86 -5.34 13.68
CA ARG A 80 -11.77 -6.23 14.43
C ARG A 80 -11.92 -7.59 13.77
N VAL A 81 -11.59 -7.70 12.48
CA VAL A 81 -11.55 -8.98 11.79
C VAL A 81 -10.30 -9.67 12.34
N GLY A 82 -10.53 -10.64 13.22
CA GLY A 82 -9.48 -11.24 14.03
C GLY A 82 -8.35 -11.80 13.17
N GLN A 83 -7.14 -11.79 13.74
CA GLN A 83 -5.97 -12.51 13.24
C GLN A 83 -6.18 -14.03 13.35
N ASP A 84 -7.32 -14.54 12.89
CA ASP A 84 -7.69 -15.96 12.85
C ASP A 84 -7.69 -16.49 11.41
N ASN A 85 -7.15 -15.71 10.47
CA ASN A 85 -6.56 -16.25 9.24
C ASN A 85 -5.17 -15.63 9.10
N GLU A 86 -4.13 -16.46 9.27
CA GLU A 86 -2.73 -16.12 9.03
C GLU A 86 -2.42 -15.82 7.55
N ASP A 87 -3.42 -15.55 6.71
CA ASP A 87 -3.24 -15.32 5.28
C ASP A 87 -3.95 -14.04 4.83
N GLN A 88 -3.12 -13.07 4.44
CA GLN A 88 -3.38 -11.90 3.57
C GLN A 88 -3.55 -10.53 4.27
N ASP A 89 -2.54 -9.69 4.00
CA ASP A 89 -2.65 -8.24 3.83
C ASP A 89 -2.02 -7.30 4.90
N LEU A 90 -0.87 -7.71 5.44
CA LEU A 90 0.25 -6.80 5.77
C LEU A 90 1.59 -7.40 5.31
N THR A 91 1.66 -7.81 4.05
CA THR A 91 2.93 -7.71 3.33
C THR A 91 2.85 -6.40 2.57
N GLU A 92 3.88 -5.55 2.64
CA GLU A 92 4.22 -4.81 1.43
C GLU A 92 4.22 -5.87 0.33
N GLU A 93 3.24 -5.86 -0.57
CA GLU A 93 3.35 -6.73 -1.73
C GLU A 93 4.57 -6.22 -2.47
N VAL A 94 5.74 -6.77 -2.14
CA VAL A 94 6.93 -6.69 -2.97
C VAL A 94 6.40 -7.12 -4.32
N PRO A 95 6.35 -6.23 -5.33
CA PRO A 95 5.68 -6.53 -6.59
C PRO A 95 6.21 -7.88 -7.03
N LEU A 96 5.35 -8.90 -7.02
CA LEU A 96 5.82 -10.26 -7.26
C LEU A 96 6.33 -10.26 -8.70
N PRO A 97 7.53 -10.80 -8.98
CA PRO A 97 8.04 -10.84 -10.35
C PRO A 97 7.01 -11.48 -11.27
N ARG A 98 6.47 -10.70 -12.20
CA ARG A 98 5.48 -11.15 -13.18
C ARG A 98 6.21 -11.75 -14.37
N HIS A 99 5.84 -12.97 -14.73
CA HIS A 99 6.41 -13.71 -15.85
C HIS A 99 5.45 -13.70 -17.03
N TYR A 100 5.96 -13.31 -18.20
CA TYR A 100 5.18 -13.26 -19.42
C TYR A 100 5.94 -13.85 -20.59
N VAL A 101 5.27 -14.73 -21.33
CA VAL A 101 5.69 -15.12 -22.68
C VAL A 101 4.91 -14.26 -23.68
N ILE A 102 5.63 -13.44 -24.43
CA ILE A 102 5.08 -12.48 -25.38
C ILE A 102 5.42 -12.97 -26.77
N LYS A 103 4.39 -13.37 -27.51
CA LYS A 103 4.51 -13.74 -28.92
C LYS A 103 4.73 -12.49 -29.76
N ARG A 104 5.56 -12.62 -30.77
CA ARG A 104 5.86 -11.56 -31.71
C ARG A 104 4.67 -11.34 -32.64
N ASP A 105 4.27 -10.09 -32.74
CA ASP A 105 3.36 -9.60 -33.76
C ASP A 105 4.14 -9.18 -35.03
N GLU A 106 3.58 -9.43 -36.20
CA GLU A 106 4.22 -9.14 -37.48
C GLU A 106 4.42 -7.63 -37.73
N GLN A 107 3.51 -6.78 -37.23
CA GLN A 107 3.56 -5.33 -37.43
C GLN A 107 4.16 -4.59 -36.24
N LEU A 108 3.82 -5.02 -35.01
CA LEU A 108 4.16 -4.32 -33.77
C LEU A 108 5.35 -4.95 -33.01
N GLY A 109 5.91 -6.05 -33.53
CA GLY A 109 6.96 -6.80 -32.83
C GLY A 109 6.45 -7.31 -31.49
N PHE A 110 7.18 -7.07 -30.40
CA PHE A 110 6.69 -7.42 -29.06
C PHE A 110 5.75 -6.37 -28.45
N GLY A 111 5.51 -5.23 -29.12
CA GLY A 111 4.54 -4.23 -28.65
C GLY A 111 4.95 -3.49 -27.37
N PHE A 112 6.23 -3.42 -27.02
CA PHE A 112 6.74 -2.59 -25.93
C PHE A 112 8.06 -1.91 -26.33
N ILE A 113 8.35 -0.79 -25.67
CA ILE A 113 9.62 -0.06 -25.79
C ILE A 113 10.30 -0.07 -24.42
N ALA A 114 11.52 -0.59 -24.33
CA ALA A 114 12.33 -0.55 -23.13
C ALA A 114 13.34 0.61 -23.16
N GLY A 115 13.56 1.25 -22.02
CA GLY A 115 14.59 2.25 -21.81
C GLY A 115 15.99 1.63 -21.72
N SER A 116 17.01 2.41 -22.08
CA SER A 116 18.42 2.02 -21.98
C SER A 116 19.04 2.31 -20.60
N GLU A 117 18.26 2.88 -19.68
CA GLU A 117 18.65 3.12 -18.29
C GLU A 117 18.76 1.82 -17.51
N LYS A 118 19.56 1.81 -16.44
CA LYS A 118 19.64 0.68 -15.50
C LYS A 118 18.88 1.07 -14.22
N PRO A 119 17.92 0.25 -13.74
CA PRO A 119 17.42 -0.98 -14.35
C PRO A 119 16.67 -0.73 -15.66
N VAL A 120 16.58 -1.74 -16.52
CA VAL A 120 15.86 -1.65 -17.79
C VAL A 120 14.37 -1.51 -17.51
N ILE A 121 13.78 -0.39 -17.90
CA ILE A 121 12.37 -0.07 -17.61
C ILE A 121 11.55 -0.06 -18.88
N VAL A 122 10.34 -0.62 -18.85
CA VAL A 122 9.34 -0.48 -19.92
C VAL A 122 8.88 0.97 -19.96
N ARG A 123 9.13 1.67 -21.08
CA ARG A 123 8.79 3.08 -21.25
C ARG A 123 7.39 3.28 -21.81
N SER A 124 6.99 2.38 -22.70
CA SER A 124 5.65 2.38 -23.28
C SER A 124 5.28 0.99 -23.79
N VAL A 125 3.97 0.77 -23.89
CA VAL A 125 3.37 -0.42 -24.48
C VAL A 125 2.46 0.05 -25.61
N SER A 126 2.56 -0.60 -26.76
CA SER A 126 1.75 -0.29 -27.94
C SER A 126 0.30 -0.70 -27.71
N PRO A 127 -0.68 0.20 -27.87
CA PRO A 127 -2.10 -0.15 -27.80
C PRO A 127 -2.45 -1.20 -28.86
N GLY A 128 -3.21 -2.22 -28.47
CA GLY A 128 -3.55 -3.39 -29.30
C GLY A 128 -2.37 -4.32 -29.61
N GLY A 129 -1.19 -4.09 -29.03
CA GLY A 129 0.00 -4.93 -29.22
C GLY A 129 0.04 -6.16 -28.29
N PRO A 130 0.94 -7.13 -28.54
CA PRO A 130 0.98 -8.37 -27.77
C PRO A 130 1.44 -8.22 -26.31
N SER A 131 1.99 -7.05 -25.96
CA SER A 131 2.32 -6.65 -24.58
C SER A 131 1.20 -5.91 -23.86
N GLU A 132 0.11 -5.54 -24.55
CA GLU A 132 -1.04 -4.88 -23.93
C GLU A 132 -1.66 -5.81 -22.88
N ASN A 133 -1.93 -5.29 -21.69
CA ASN A 133 -2.37 -6.03 -20.49
C ASN A 133 -1.36 -7.04 -19.91
N LYS A 134 -0.13 -7.13 -20.46
CA LYS A 134 0.96 -7.93 -19.88
C LYS A 134 1.99 -7.03 -19.19
N LEU A 135 2.47 -6.05 -19.92
CA LEU A 135 3.46 -5.09 -19.44
C LEU A 135 2.80 -3.75 -19.14
N GLN A 136 3.39 -2.99 -18.22
CA GLN A 136 2.99 -1.63 -17.91
C GLN A 136 4.19 -0.68 -18.01
N PRO A 137 3.98 0.57 -18.45
CA PRO A 137 5.02 1.60 -18.35
C PRO A 137 5.47 1.75 -16.90
N GLY A 138 6.77 1.63 -16.65
CA GLY A 138 7.36 1.60 -15.31
C GLY A 138 7.86 0.21 -14.88
N ASP A 139 7.41 -0.86 -15.54
CA ASP A 139 7.84 -2.23 -15.24
C ASP A 139 9.36 -2.38 -15.42
N GLN A 140 10.03 -2.98 -14.44
CA GLN A 140 11.46 -3.25 -14.50
C GLN A 140 11.72 -4.63 -15.06
N ILE A 141 12.41 -4.74 -16.19
CA ILE A 141 12.80 -6.03 -16.77
C ILE A 141 13.96 -6.61 -15.95
N ILE A 142 13.69 -7.73 -15.26
CA ILE A 142 14.68 -8.48 -14.48
C ILE A 142 15.33 -9.56 -15.32
N LYS A 143 14.55 -10.29 -16.13
CA LYS A 143 15.05 -11.40 -16.95
C LYS A 143 14.49 -11.37 -18.35
N ILE A 144 15.30 -11.84 -19.29
CA ILE A 144 14.88 -12.14 -20.66
C ILE A 144 15.31 -13.58 -20.95
N GLY A 145 14.34 -14.48 -21.09
CA GLY A 145 14.57 -15.92 -21.13
C GLY A 145 15.27 -16.39 -19.85
N SER A 146 16.41 -17.06 -20.02
CA SER A 146 17.20 -17.58 -18.91
C SER A 146 18.18 -16.57 -18.30
N GLU A 147 18.32 -15.37 -18.88
CA GLU A 147 19.37 -14.42 -18.49
C GLU A 147 18.83 -13.27 -17.64
N HIS A 148 19.51 -12.97 -16.53
CA HIS A 148 19.24 -11.79 -15.73
C HIS A 148 19.79 -10.53 -16.40
N VAL A 149 18.94 -9.52 -16.59
CA VAL A 149 19.28 -8.30 -17.31
C VAL A 149 19.32 -7.03 -16.47
N LYS A 150 19.01 -7.12 -15.17
CA LYS A 150 19.00 -5.97 -14.23
C LYS A 150 20.31 -5.17 -14.24
N GLU A 151 21.45 -5.85 -14.35
CA GLU A 151 22.79 -5.23 -14.38
C GLU A 151 23.47 -5.33 -15.75
N SER A 152 22.83 -5.99 -16.72
CA SER A 152 23.39 -6.22 -18.06
C SER A 152 23.47 -4.92 -18.87
N ALA A 153 24.41 -4.87 -19.82
CA ALA A 153 24.52 -3.74 -20.73
C ALA A 153 23.30 -3.69 -21.67
N ARG A 154 22.91 -2.48 -22.11
CA ARG A 154 21.79 -2.28 -23.04
C ARG A 154 21.93 -3.09 -24.33
N GLU A 155 23.16 -3.25 -24.82
CA GLU A 155 23.45 -4.01 -26.04
C GLU A 155 23.07 -5.47 -25.86
N ARG A 156 23.37 -6.04 -24.69
CA ARG A 156 23.03 -7.43 -24.38
C ARG A 156 21.52 -7.65 -24.34
N VAL A 157 20.78 -6.70 -23.76
CA VAL A 157 19.31 -6.71 -23.71
C VAL A 157 18.71 -6.68 -25.12
N ILE A 158 19.24 -5.80 -25.98
CA ILE A 158 18.83 -5.70 -27.38
C ILE A 158 19.10 -7.00 -28.12
N ASP A 159 20.29 -7.59 -27.91
CA ASP A 159 20.66 -8.86 -28.52
C ASP A 159 19.70 -9.97 -28.10
N LEU A 160 19.40 -10.10 -26.80
CA LEU A 160 18.46 -11.11 -26.28
C LEU A 160 17.07 -10.97 -26.91
N ILE A 161 16.52 -9.76 -26.99
CA ILE A 161 15.21 -9.49 -27.62
C ILE A 161 15.26 -9.75 -29.13
N LYS A 162 16.38 -9.46 -29.80
CA LYS A 162 16.54 -9.72 -31.24
C LYS A 162 16.71 -11.22 -31.56
N TYR A 163 17.38 -11.98 -30.69
CA TYR A 163 17.51 -13.43 -30.83
C TYR A 163 16.19 -14.14 -30.58
N SER A 164 15.28 -13.55 -29.79
CA SER A 164 13.88 -13.96 -29.71
C SER A 164 13.14 -13.65 -31.01
N THR A 165 13.02 -14.66 -31.89
CA THR A 165 12.37 -14.49 -33.19
C THR A 165 10.85 -14.62 -33.15
N ASP A 166 10.32 -15.57 -32.38
CA ASP A 166 8.89 -15.93 -32.34
C ASP A 166 8.21 -15.51 -31.03
N GLU A 167 8.90 -15.69 -29.90
CA GLU A 167 8.44 -15.27 -28.59
C GLU A 167 9.59 -14.78 -27.70
N VAL A 168 9.27 -13.88 -26.78
CA VAL A 168 10.18 -13.41 -25.74
C VAL A 168 9.60 -13.73 -24.38
N ASP A 169 10.43 -14.37 -23.55
CA ASP A 169 10.13 -14.69 -22.16
C ASP A 169 10.68 -13.56 -21.29
N LEU A 170 9.82 -12.90 -20.53
CA LEU A 170 10.18 -11.75 -19.71
C LEU A 170 9.77 -11.97 -18.26
N THR A 171 10.65 -11.59 -17.34
CA THR A 171 10.30 -11.43 -15.92
C THR A 171 10.41 -9.95 -15.55
N VAL A 172 9.33 -9.36 -15.05
CA VAL A 172 9.24 -7.93 -14.71
C VAL A 172 8.81 -7.67 -13.26
N LEU A 173 9.18 -6.52 -12.69
CA LEU A 173 8.61 -5.97 -11.46
C LEU A 173 7.71 -4.78 -11.78
#